data_AF-A0A3M3KDA1-F1
#
_entry.id   AF-A0A3M3KDA1-F1
#
_cell.length_a   1.000
_cell.length_b   1.000
_cell.length_c   1.000
_cell.angle_alpha   90.00
_cell.angle_beta   90.00
_cell.angle_gamma   90.00
#
_symmetry.space_group_name_H-M   'P 1'
#
loop_
_entity.id
_entity.type
_entity.pdbx_description
1 polymer ?
#
loop_
_entity_poly.entity_id
_entity_poly.type
_entity_poly.pdbx_seq_one_letter_code
_entity_poly.pdbx_strand_id
1 'polypeptide(L)' 'MFVRNEQSVERMAMNLDLKINIATLAALEALSLMAKKAGVEPVVILETIVDDPSGNTARYFNNLVQVAMREVPKLLVA' A
#
# COMPACT_ATOMS: atom_id res chain seq x y z
N MET A 1 -15.25 -28.56 -22.84
CA MET A 1 -15.27 -28.36 -21.37
C MET A 1 -14.06 -27.48 -21.00
N PHE A 2 -14.09 -26.17 -21.34
CA PHE A 2 -12.94 -25.24 -21.15
C PHE A 2 -13.29 -23.98 -20.33
N VAL A 3 -14.59 -23.73 -20.10
CA VAL A 3 -15.11 -22.51 -19.45
C VAL A 3 -14.69 -22.38 -17.96
N ARG A 4 -14.36 -23.49 -17.29
CA ARG A 4 -13.95 -23.44 -15.87
C ARG A 4 -12.59 -22.80 -15.64
N ASN A 5 -11.70 -22.80 -16.66
CA ASN A 5 -10.32 -22.32 -16.50
C ASN A 5 -10.23 -20.79 -16.68
N GLU A 6 -11.00 -20.23 -17.60
CA GLU A 6 -11.03 -18.78 -17.87
C GLU A 6 -11.64 -18.01 -16.68
N GLN A 7 -12.75 -18.50 -16.13
CA GLN A 7 -13.37 -17.90 -14.94
C GLN A 7 -12.50 -17.95 -13.69
N SER A 8 -11.63 -18.96 -13.54
CA SER A 8 -10.67 -18.99 -12.43
C SER A 8 -9.54 -17.98 -12.60
N VAL A 9 -9.06 -17.77 -13.82
CA VAL A 9 -8.01 -16.78 -14.13
C VAL A 9 -8.52 -15.36 -13.93
N GLU A 10 -9.74 -15.05 -14.41
CA GLU A 10 -10.36 -13.74 -14.21
C GLU A 10 -10.62 -13.41 -12.74
N ARG A 11 -11.10 -14.39 -11.95
CA ARG A 11 -11.27 -14.19 -10.49
C ARG A 11 -9.94 -14.01 -9.77
N MET A 12 -8.88 -14.70 -10.20
CA MET A 12 -7.54 -14.50 -9.65
C MET A 12 -6.96 -13.14 -10.00
N ALA A 13 -7.11 -12.68 -11.25
CA ALA A 13 -6.68 -11.37 -11.70
C ALA A 13 -7.42 -10.25 -10.93
N MET A 14 -8.75 -10.34 -10.83
CA MET A 14 -9.56 -9.38 -10.06
C MET A 14 -9.17 -9.35 -8.57
N ASN A 15 -8.77 -10.48 -7.99
CA ASN A 15 -8.26 -10.56 -6.62
C ASN A 15 -6.89 -9.87 -6.47
N LEU A 16 -6.02 -9.99 -7.47
CA LEU A 16 -4.71 -9.35 -7.49
C LEU A 16 -4.83 -7.84 -7.67
N ASP A 17 -5.67 -7.37 -8.59
CA ASP A 17 -5.91 -5.94 -8.83
C ASP A 17 -6.44 -5.26 -7.57
N LEU A 18 -7.38 -5.90 -6.87
CA LEU A 18 -7.89 -5.41 -5.60
C LEU A 18 -6.78 -5.32 -4.53
N LYS A 19 -5.90 -6.32 -4.45
CA LYS A 19 -4.75 -6.30 -3.52
C LYS A 19 -3.78 -5.18 -3.83
N ILE A 20 -3.49 -4.93 -5.11
CA ILE A 20 -2.62 -3.84 -5.56
C ILE A 20 -3.22 -2.48 -5.20
N ASN A 21 -4.53 -2.31 -5.43
CA ASN A 21 -5.22 -1.07 -5.10
C ASN A 21 -5.22 -0.80 -3.58
N ILE A 22 -5.47 -1.83 -2.76
CA ILE A 22 -5.40 -1.72 -1.29
C ILE A 22 -3.98 -1.36 -0.84
N ALA A 23 -2.96 -2.01 -1.40
CA ALA A 23 -1.57 -1.72 -1.06
C ALA A 23 -1.17 -0.27 -1.42
N THR A 24 -1.63 0.20 -2.58
CA THR A 24 -1.40 1.58 -3.04
C THR A 24 -2.06 2.58 -2.10
N LEU A 25 -3.34 2.38 -1.74
CA LEU A 25 -4.05 3.25 -0.81
C LEU A 25 -3.39 3.28 0.57
N ALA A 26 -2.98 2.11 1.08
CA ALA A 26 -2.29 2.00 2.35
C ALA A 26 -0.95 2.76 2.35
N ALA A 27 -0.19 2.67 1.26
CA ALA A 27 1.07 3.40 1.12
C ALA A 27 0.87 4.91 1.04
N LEU A 28 -0.15 5.38 0.31
CA LEU A 28 -0.49 6.81 0.23
C LEU A 28 -0.91 7.38 1.59
N GLU A 29 -1.72 6.64 2.35
CA GLU A 29 -2.14 7.06 3.70
C GLU A 29 -0.94 7.15 4.66
N ALA A 30 -0.07 6.13 4.66
CA ALA A 30 1.14 6.13 5.46
C ALA A 30 2.08 7.30 5.11
N LEU A 31 2.24 7.59 3.81
CA LEU A 31 3.07 8.67 3.33
C LEU A 31 2.51 10.04 3.76
N SER A 32 1.21 10.25 3.56
CA SER A 32 0.50 11.46 3.97
C SER A 32 0.63 11.73 5.47
N LEU A 33 0.45 10.69 6.29
CA LEU A 33 0.60 10.78 7.74
C LEU A 33 2.03 11.16 8.16
N MET A 34 3.04 10.52 7.57
CA MET A 34 4.44 10.84 7.86
C MET A 34 4.80 12.26 7.46
N ALA A 35 4.44 12.67 6.24
CA ALA A 35 4.68 14.01 5.71
C ALA A 35 4.05 15.08 6.61
N LYS A 36 2.77 14.90 6.97
CA LYS A 36 2.06 15.81 7.88
C LYS A 36 2.72 15.90 9.26
N LYS A 37 3.17 14.78 9.83
CA LYS A 37 3.81 14.76 11.15
C LYS A 37 5.19 15.40 11.15
N ALA A 38 5.95 15.21 10.06
CA ALA A 38 7.29 15.78 9.89
C ALA A 38 7.25 17.25 9.40
N GLY A 39 6.11 17.73 8.91
CA GLY A 39 5.97 19.09 8.37
C GLY A 39 6.72 19.28 7.05
N VAL A 40 6.80 18.23 6.23
CA VAL A 40 7.51 18.21 4.95
C VAL A 40 6.59 17.74 3.83
N GLU A 41 6.99 17.99 2.59
CA GLU A 41 6.31 17.44 1.42
C GLU A 41 6.48 15.90 1.33
N PRO A 42 5.47 15.16 0.86
CA PRO A 42 5.55 13.69 0.69
C PRO A 42 6.77 13.23 -0.11
N VAL A 43 7.18 13.98 -1.13
CA VAL A 43 8.33 13.64 -1.98
C VAL A 43 9.62 13.54 -1.18
N VAL A 44 9.81 14.39 -0.18
CA VAL A 44 11.03 14.40 0.67
C VAL A 44 11.16 13.09 1.45
N ILE A 45 10.03 12.54 1.91
CA ILE A 45 10.01 11.24 2.59
C ILE A 45 10.42 10.13 1.61
N LEU A 46 9.88 10.15 0.38
CA LEU A 46 10.21 9.15 -0.63
C LEU A 46 11.68 9.22 -1.04
N GLU A 47 12.21 10.43 -1.28
CA GLU A 47 13.63 10.65 -1.56
C GLU A 47 14.51 10.09 -0.44
N THR A 48 14.17 10.39 0.82
CA THR A 48 14.89 9.85 1.99
C THR A 48 14.88 8.32 2.04
N ILE A 49 13.78 7.68 1.65
CA ILE A 49 13.66 6.23 1.60
C ILE A 49 14.47 5.63 0.45
N VAL A 50 14.50 6.29 -0.71
CA VAL A 50 15.30 5.86 -1.86
C VAL A 50 16.79 5.96 -1.54
N ASP A 51 17.20 7.03 -0.85
CA ASP A 51 18.59 7.27 -0.47
C ASP A 51 19.06 6.32 0.64
N ASP A 52 18.21 5.99 1.62
CA ASP A 52 18.48 4.99 2.66
C ASP A 52 17.28 4.03 2.88
N PRO A 53 17.17 2.96 2.07
CA PRO A 53 16.06 2.02 2.16
C PRO A 53 16.12 1.14 3.43
N SER A 54 17.27 1.10 4.12
CA SER A 54 17.46 0.41 5.39
C SER A 54 17.26 1.32 6.61
N GLY A 55 17.11 2.62 6.35
CA GLY A 55 17.04 3.67 7.34
C GLY A 55 15.81 3.60 8.23
N ASN A 56 15.81 4.43 9.27
CA ASN A 56 14.70 4.52 10.20
C ASN A 56 13.43 5.04 9.50
N THR A 57 13.57 5.96 8.55
CA THR A 57 12.45 6.49 7.76
C THR A 57 11.78 5.40 6.94
N ALA A 58 12.56 4.59 6.21
CA ALA A 58 12.05 3.46 5.43
C ALA A 58 11.38 2.39 6.31
N ARG A 59 12.01 2.03 7.43
CA ARG A 59 11.42 1.09 8.40
C ARG A 59 10.10 1.62 8.98
N TYR A 60 10.05 2.89 9.35
CA TYR A 60 8.85 3.48 9.91
C TYR A 60 7.72 3.57 8.87
N PHE A 61 8.04 3.99 7.65
CA PHE A 61 7.11 3.99 6.53
C PHE A 61 6.53 2.60 6.27
N ASN A 62 7.38 1.57 6.18
CA ASN A 62 6.94 0.19 5.97
C ASN A 62 6.01 -0.31 7.09
N ASN A 63 6.32 0.02 8.35
CA ASN A 63 5.46 -0.34 9.47
C ASN A 63 4.07 0.32 9.37
N LEU A 64 4.01 1.60 8.97
CA LEU A 64 2.75 2.30 8.76
C LEU A 64 1.97 1.72 7.58
N VAL A 65 2.63 1.40 6.47
CA VAL A 65 2.01 0.73 5.31
C VAL A 65 1.38 -0.60 5.76
N GLN A 66 2.11 -1.42 6.54
CA GLN A 66 1.58 -2.69 7.05
C GLN A 66 0.35 -2.49 7.95
N VAL A 67 0.37 -1.48 8.82
CA VAL A 67 -0.80 -1.15 9.65
C VAL A 67 -1.98 -0.74 8.76
N ALA A 68 -1.76 0.18 7.82
CA ALA A 68 -2.80 0.66 6.91
C ALA A 68 -3.35 -0.49 6.03
N MET A 69 -2.52 -1.42 5.56
CA MET A 69 -2.96 -2.60 4.81
C MET A 69 -3.91 -3.51 5.59
N ARG A 70 -3.84 -3.54 6.93
CA ARG A 70 -4.80 -4.28 7.76
C ARG A 70 -6.11 -3.51 8.00
N GLU A 71 -6.05 -2.19 8.01
CA GLU A 71 -7.20 -1.33 8.34
C GLU A 71 -8.02 -0.93 7.11
N VAL A 72 -7.36 -0.65 5.96
CA VAL A 72 -8.03 -0.24 4.71
C VAL A 72 -9.09 -1.24 4.24
N PRO A 73 -8.87 -2.56 4.22
CA PRO A 73 -9.90 -3.51 3.83
C PRO A 73 -11.16 -3.44 4.71
N LYS A 74 -11.03 -3.07 5.99
CA LYS A 74 -12.16 -2.95 6.91
C LYS A 74 -13.04 -1.75 6.55
N LEU A 75 -12.46 -0.70 5.98
CA LEU A 75 -13.18 0.49 5.52
C LEU A 75 -13.93 0.27 4.21
N LEU A 76 -13.51 -0.72 3.41
CA LEU A 76 -14.14 -1.05 2.13
C LEU A 76 -15.39 -1.94 2.27
N VAL A 77 -15.63 -2.48 3.48
CA VAL A 77 -16.76 -3.37 3.78
C VAL A 77 -17.84 -2.67 4.62
N ALA A 78 -17.56 -1.46 5.12
CA ALA A 78 -18.47 -0.62 5.88
C ALA A 78 -19.31 0.27 4.94
#